data_AF-A0A950HCP8-F1
#
_entry.id   AF-A0A950HCP8-F1
#
_cell.length_a   1.000
_cell.length_b   1.000
_cell.length_c   1.000
_cell.angle_alpha   90.00
_cell.angle_beta   90.00
_cell.angle_gamma   90.00
#
_symmetry.space_group_name_H-M   'P 1'
#
loop_
_entity.id
_entity.type
_entity.pdbx_description
1 polymer ?
#
loop_
_entity_poly.entity_id
_entity_poly.type
_entity_poly.pdbx_seq_one_letter_code
_entity_poly.pdbx_strand_id
1 'polypeptide(L)' 'MDELGLFTAALGLSEPWRVTRSELDAEATQLDLYLDFDRGARFGCPG' A
#
# COMPACT_ATOMS: atom_id res chain seq x y z
N MET A 1 7.51 -4.42 13.04
CA MET A 1 6.65 -4.06 11.90
C MET A 1 7.00 -2.63 11.55
N ASP A 2 7.37 -2.37 10.30
CA ASP A 2 7.68 -1.01 9.83
C ASP A 2 6.39 -0.26 9.43
N GLU A 3 6.53 1.03 9.13
CA GLU A 3 5.42 1.93 8.78
C GLU A 3 4.63 1.45 7.54
N LEU A 4 5.34 1.04 6.48
CA LEU A 4 4.70 0.60 5.24
C LEU A 4 3.94 -0.71 5.43
N GLY A 5 4.48 -1.63 6.22
CA GLY A 5 3.82 -2.87 6.64
C GLY A 5 2.58 -2.59 7.49
N LEU A 6 2.61 -1.59 8.37
CA LEU A 6 1.44 -1.14 9.12
C LEU A 6 0.34 -0.64 8.18
N PHE A 7 0.65 0.26 7.25
CA PHE A 7 -0.36 0.79 6.31
C PHE A 7 -0.90 -0.28 5.37
N THR A 8 -0.05 -1.20 4.90
CA THR A 8 -0.47 -2.34 4.09
C THR A 8 -1.52 -3.18 4.83
N ALA A 9 -1.27 -3.48 6.12
CA ALA A 9 -2.20 -4.23 6.95
C ALA A 9 -3.47 -3.43 7.28
N ALA A 10 -3.34 -2.15 7.63
CA ALA A 10 -4.45 -1.27 8.01
C ALA A 10 -5.44 -1.05 6.85
N LEU A 11 -4.93 -0.98 5.61
CA LEU A 11 -5.76 -0.90 4.40
C LEU A 11 -6.34 -2.26 3.98
N GLY A 12 -5.98 -3.36 4.64
CA GLY A 12 -6.46 -4.70 4.32
C GLY A 12 -5.97 -5.21 2.96
N LEU A 13 -4.81 -4.73 2.49
CA LEU A 13 -4.25 -5.15 1.21
C LEU A 13 -3.78 -6.60 1.29
N SER A 14 -4.20 -7.40 0.31
CA SER A 14 -3.72 -8.76 0.12
C SER A 14 -2.63 -8.81 -0.94
N GLU A 15 -1.84 -9.88 -0.94
CA GLU A 15 -0.90 -10.13 -2.03
C GLU A 15 -1.58 -10.04 -3.41
N PRO A 16 -0.92 -9.45 -4.41
CA PRO A 16 0.46 -8.96 -4.37
C PRO A 16 0.62 -7.49 -3.95
N TRP A 17 -0.45 -6.81 -3.54
CA TRP A 17 -0.43 -5.39 -3.24
C TRP A 17 0.31 -5.07 -1.94
N ARG A 18 1.10 -3.99 -1.96
CA ARG A 18 1.76 -3.43 -0.77
C ARG A 18 1.92 -1.92 -0.89
N VAL A 19 2.04 -1.24 0.24
CA VAL A 19 2.44 0.17 0.26
C VAL A 19 3.97 0.25 0.10
N THR A 20 4.44 1.07 -0.84
CA THR A 20 5.88 1.24 -1.13
C THR A 20 6.42 2.60 -0.70
N ARG A 21 5.54 3.58 -0.50
CA ARG A 21 5.90 4.94 -0.07
C ARG A 21 4.72 5.59 0.66
N SER A 22 5.05 6.41 1.66
CA SER A 22 4.14 7.31 2.34
C SER A 22 4.66 8.75 2.22
N GLU A 23 3.76 9.70 1.99
CA GLU A 23 4.04 11.14 2.01
C GLU A 23 2.98 11.85 2.85
N LEU A 24 3.40 12.53 3.92
CA LEU A 24 2.52 13.31 4.79
C LEU A 24 2.74 14.79 4.52
N ASP A 25 1.68 15.47 4.09
CA ASP A 25 1.61 16.92 4.07
C ASP A 25 0.71 17.39 5.23
N ALA A 26 1.35 17.84 6.30
CA ALA A 26 0.64 18.30 7.49
C ALA A 26 -0.08 19.64 7.28
N GLU A 27 0.41 20.50 6.39
CA GLU A 27 -0.23 21.78 6.08
C GLU A 27 -1.49 21.57 5.23
N ALA A 28 -1.41 20.65 4.26
CA ALA A 28 -2.56 20.23 3.46
C ALA A 28 -3.46 19.22 4.18
N THR A 29 -3.08 18.74 5.38
CA THR A 29 -3.79 17.69 6.14
C THR A 29 -4.04 16.41 5.33
N GLN A 30 -3.04 16.00 4.57
CA GLN A 30 -3.14 14.91 3.59
C GLN A 30 -2.05 13.86 3.82
N LEU A 31 -2.43 12.59 3.70
CA LEU A 31 -1.51 11.46 3.68
C LEU A 31 -1.67 10.73 2.36
N ASP A 32 -0.62 10.76 1.53
CA ASP A 32 -0.55 10.03 0.28
C ASP A 32 0.17 8.70 0.47
N LEU A 33 -0.47 7.62 0.03
CA LEU A 33 0.08 6.27 0.10
C LEU A 33 0.19 5.72 -1.33
N TYR A 34 1.38 5.23 -1.67
CA TYR A 34 1.65 4.66 -2.98
C TYR A 34 1.63 3.13 -2.88
N LEU A 35 0.80 2.51 -3.71
CA LEU A 35 0.64 1.07 -3.76
C LEU A 35 1.33 0.52 -5.00
N ASP A 36 2.01 -0.61 -4.85
CA ASP A 36 2.67 -1.31 -5.96
C ASP A 36 2.69 -2.82 -5.74
N PHE A 37 3.16 -3.54 -6.75
CA PHE A 37 3.36 -4.99 -6.76
C PHE A 37 4.56 -5.35 -7.65
N ASP A 38 5.18 -6.51 -7.43
CA ASP A 38 6.31 -6.92 -8.25
C ASP A 38 5.91 -7.23 -9.70
N ARG A 39 6.78 -6.90 -10.65
CA ARG A 39 6.54 -7.23 -12.06
C ARG A 39 6.31 -8.74 -12.21
N GLY A 40 5.21 -9.10 -12.88
CA GLY A 40 4.83 -10.50 -13.08
C GLY A 40 4.02 -11.08 -11.92
N ALA A 41 3.64 -10.26 -10.94
CA ALA A 41 2.72 -10.68 -9.90
C ALA A 41 1.38 -11.19 -10.46
N ARG A 42 0.82 -12.17 -9.76
CA ARG A 42 -0.47 -12.77 -10.10
C ARG A 42 -1.52 -12.20 -9.17
N PHE A 43 -2.64 -11.82 -9.76
CA PHE A 43 -3.81 -11.36 -9.03
C PHE A 43 -4.78 -12.52 -8.86
N GLY A 44 -5.52 -12.51 -7.76
CA GLY A 44 -6.66 -13.42 -7.61
C GLY A 44 -7.61 -13.24 -8.79
N CYS A 45 -8.08 -14.34 -9.37
CA CYS A 45 -9.10 -14.26 -10.41
C CYS A 45 -10.35 -13.58 -9.81
N PRO A 46 -10.91 -12.54 -10.45
CA PRO A 46 -12.25 -12.09 -10.11
C PRO A 46 -13.20 -13.25 -10.44
N GLY A 47 -13.88 -13.77 -9.42
CA GLY A 47 -14.83 -14.88 -9.57
C GLY A 47 -16.09 -14.50 -10.35
#